data_AF-A0A452ZM54-F1
#
_entry.id   AF-A0A452ZM54-F1
#
_cell.length_a   1.000
_cell.length_b   1.000
_cell.length_c   1.000
_cell.angle_alpha   90.00
_cell.angle_beta   90.00
_cell.angle_gamma   90.00
#
_symmetry.space_group_name_H-M   'P 1'
#
loop_
_entity.id
_entity.type
_entity.pdbx_description
1 polymer ?
#
loop_
_entity_poly.entity_id
_entity_poly.type
_entity_poly.pdbx_seq_one_letter_code
_entity_poly.pdbx_strand_id
1 'polypeptide(L)' 'HVFDVLSELTAQVNYGNFMHGLMKENVQLNRKVLSELSMHEPYSFKALVDVSRTAFPGNRPAAKKEGLASIL' A
#
# COMPACT_ATOMS: atom_id res chain seq x y z
N HIS A 1 10.89 14.70 -3.36
CA HIS A 1 9.44 14.55 -3.50
C HIS A 1 8.98 13.12 -3.81
N VAL A 2 9.53 12.39 -4.79
CA VAL A 2 9.12 10.99 -5.05
C VAL A 2 9.64 9.98 -4.00
N PHE A 3 10.88 10.17 -3.51
CA PHE A 3 11.48 9.33 -2.46
C PHE A 3 10.77 9.44 -1.10
N ASP A 4 10.20 10.60 -0.80
CA ASP A 4 9.54 10.89 0.48
C ASP A 4 8.19 10.15 0.58
N VAL A 5 7.41 10.17 -0.50
CA VAL A 5 6.13 9.46 -0.62
C VAL A 5 6.29 7.94 -0.54
N LEU A 6 7.37 7.39 -1.12
CA LEU A 6 7.69 5.95 -1.06
C LEU A 6 8.11 5.50 0.35
N SER A 7 8.88 6.31 1.08
CA SER A 7 9.32 6.00 2.44
C SER A 7 8.13 5.93 3.41
N GLU A 8 7.15 6.84 3.27
CA GLU A 8 6.00 6.89 4.17
C GLU A 8 4.94 5.80 3.89
N LEU A 9 4.86 5.32 2.65
CA LEU A 9 3.92 4.25 2.26
C LEU A 9 4.41 2.84 2.59
N THR A 10 5.72 2.60 2.58
CA THR A 10 6.30 1.26 2.73
C THR A 10 6.68 0.90 4.16
N ALA A 11 6.89 1.89 5.04
CA ALA A 11 7.37 1.68 6.41
C ALA A 11 6.38 0.95 7.34
N GLN A 12 5.12 0.74 6.92
CA GLN A 12 4.06 0.26 7.83
C GLN A 12 3.23 -0.90 7.29
N VAL A 13 3.72 -1.63 6.28
CA VAL A 13 3.02 -2.81 5.77
C VAL A 13 3.89 -4.05 5.96
N ASN A 14 3.47 -4.94 6.86
CA ASN A 14 4.11 -6.25 6.98
C ASN A 14 3.92 -7.02 5.67
N TYR A 15 5.01 -7.51 5.09
CA TYR A 15 4.99 -8.27 3.83
C TYR A 15 3.95 -9.42 3.85
N GLY A 16 3.85 -10.17 4.95
CA GLY A 16 2.85 -11.23 5.10
C GLY A 16 1.40 -10.73 4.99
N ASN A 17 1.10 -9.60 5.64
CA ASN A 17 -0.23 -8.97 5.58
C ASN A 17 -0.50 -8.38 4.20
N PHE A 18 0.52 -7.79 3.57
CA PHE A 18 0.44 -7.24 2.21
C PHE A 18 0.08 -8.32 1.19
N MET A 19 0.85 -9.42 1.18
CA MET A 19 0.62 -10.54 0.27
C MET A 19 -0.73 -11.21 0.53
N HIS A 20 -1.14 -11.31 1.80
CA HIS A 20 -2.44 -11.86 2.14
C HIS A 20 -3.60 -10.98 1.61
N GLY A 21 -3.47 -9.65 1.70
CA GLY A 21 -4.43 -8.71 1.11
C GLY A 21 -4.52 -8.83 -0.42
N LEU A 22 -3.38 -8.92 -1.10
CA LEU A 22 -3.34 -9.14 -2.55
C LEU A 22 -3.96 -10.48 -2.97
N MET A 23 -3.65 -11.56 -2.25
CA MET A 23 -4.24 -12.87 -2.52
C MET A 23 -5.77 -12.87 -2.34
N LYS A 24 -6.30 -12.10 -1.40
CA LYS A 24 -7.75 -11.94 -1.20
C LYS A 24 -8.46 -11.31 -2.40
N GLU A 25 -7.82 -10.33 -3.03
CA GLU A 25 -8.30 -9.67 -4.24
C GLU A 25 -7.96 -10.46 -5.51
N ASN A 26 -7.52 -11.72 -5.38
CA ASN A 26 -7.03 -12.57 -6.47
C ASN A 26 -5.82 -11.99 -7.24
N VAL A 27 -5.10 -11.04 -6.64
CA VAL A 27 -3.87 -10.47 -7.21
C VAL A 27 -2.68 -11.36 -6.85
N GLN A 28 -2.30 -12.23 -7.78
CA GLN A 28 -1.13 -13.09 -7.64
C GLN A 28 0.12 -12.40 -8.18
N LEU A 29 0.88 -11.77 -7.29
CA LEU A 29 2.15 -11.11 -7.62
C LEU A 29 3.35 -11.93 -7.17
N ASN A 30 4.36 -12.00 -8.04
CA ASN A 30 5.63 -12.65 -7.73
C ASN A 30 6.56 -11.67 -7.01
N ARG A 31 7.39 -12.16 -6.08
CA ARG A 31 8.27 -11.32 -5.25
C ARG A 31 9.23 -10.47 -6.08
N LYS A 32 9.69 -11.01 -7.21
CA LYS A 32 10.58 -10.32 -8.15
C LYS A 32 9.89 -9.12 -8.80
N VAL A 33 8.70 -9.33 -9.35
CA VAL A 33 7.89 -8.27 -9.97
C VAL A 33 7.52 -7.19 -8.95
N LEU A 34 7.20 -7.58 -7.72
CA LEU A 34 6.90 -6.63 -6.65
C LEU A 34 8.10 -5.72 -6.34
N SER A 35 9.31 -6.28 -6.30
CA SER A 35 10.54 -5.53 -6.07
C SER A 35 10.89 -4.61 -7.24
N GLU A 36 10.62 -5.04 -8.47
CA GLU A 36 10.81 -4.19 -9.66
C GLU A 36 9.80 -3.03 -9.67
N LEU A 37 8.52 -3.29 -9.35
CA LEU A 37 7.50 -2.25 -9.25
C LEU A 37 7.82 -1.23 -8.15
N SER A 38 8.31 -1.66 -6.98
CA SER A 38 8.62 -0.71 -5.91
C SER A 38 9.79 0.21 -6.24
N MET A 39 10.72 -0.26 -7.09
CA MET A 39 11.92 0.48 -7.50
C MET A 39 11.67 1.38 -8.72
N HIS A 40 10.92 0.90 -9.71
CA HIS A 40 10.74 1.57 -10.98
C HIS A 40 9.39 2.30 -11.11
N GLU A 41 8.35 1.79 -10.44
CA GLU A 41 6.96 2.20 -10.65
C GLU A 41 6.26 2.55 -9.32
N PRO A 42 6.64 3.66 -8.66
CA PRO A 42 6.15 4.02 -7.33
C PRO A 42 4.64 4.23 -7.27
N TYR A 43 4.05 4.77 -8.35
CA TYR A 43 2.60 5.00 -8.43
C TYR A 43 1.81 3.69 -8.48
N SER A 44 2.27 2.75 -9.30
CA SER A 44 1.69 1.41 -9.41
C SER A 44 1.82 0.63 -8.10
N PHE A 45 2.99 0.73 -7.44
CA PHE A 45 3.21 0.11 -6.14
C PHE A 45 2.27 0.69 -5.06
N LYS A 46 2.06 2.02 -5.05
CA LYS A 46 1.10 2.67 -4.15
C LYS A 46 -0.32 2.14 -4.31
N ALA A 47 -0.79 1.96 -5.54
CA ALA A 47 -2.12 1.41 -5.81
C ALA A 47 -2.26 -0.02 -5.25
N LEU A 48 -1.23 -0.86 -5.41
CA LEU A 48 -1.22 -2.21 -4.84
C LEU A 48 -1.28 -2.21 -3.31
N VAL A 49 -0.55 -1.29 -2.67
CA VAL A 49 -0.60 -1.10 -1.21
C VAL A 49 -1.99 -0.70 -0.75
N ASP A 50 -2.68 0.16 -1.49
CA ASP A 50 -4.03 0.62 -1.16
C ASP A 50 -5.08 -0.50 -1.32
N VAL A 51 -4.99 -1.26 -2.41
CA VAL A 51 -5.82 -2.45 -2.64
C VAL A 51 -5.62 -3.47 -1.51
N SER A 52 -4.37 -3.78 -1.18
CA SER A 52 -4.03 -4.72 -0.11
C SER A 52 -4.55 -4.28 1.26
N ARG A 53 -4.46 -2.98 1.58
CA ARG A 53 -5.00 -2.40 2.82
C ARG A 53 -6.52 -2.42 2.89
N THR A 54 -7.17 -2.25 1.76
CA THR A 54 -8.64 -2.32 1.63
C THR A 54 -9.11 -3.75 1.84
N ALA A 55 -8.41 -4.72 1.25
CA ALA A 55 -8.70 -6.15 1.36
C ALA A 55 -8.39 -6.73 2.75
N PHE A 56 -7.33 -6.24 3.40
CA PHE A 56 -6.89 -6.70 4.71
C PHE A 56 -6.61 -5.53 5.67
N PRO A 57 -7.60 -5.12 6.47
CA PRO A 57 -7.46 -4.00 7.41
C PRO A 57 -6.63 -4.33 8.66
N GLY A 58 -6.19 -5.58 8.83
CA GLY A 58 -5.48 -6.07 10.03
C GLY A 58 -4.11 -5.45 10.31
N ASN A 59 -3.62 -4.56 9.44
CA ASN A 59 -2.36 -3.83 9.61
C ASN A 59 -2.49 -2.32 9.34
N ARG A 60 -3.67 -1.72 9.56
CA ARG A 60 -3.83 -0.26 9.39
C ARG A 60 -3.00 0.47 10.45
N PRO A 61 -1.99 1.28 10.09
CA PRO A 61 -1.85 2.54 10.80
C PRO A 61 -3.14 3.32 10.56
N ALA A 62 -3.71 3.85 11.65
CA ALA A 62 -5.01 4.49 11.68
C ALA A 62 -5.27 5.29 10.40
N ALA A 63 -6.37 4.96 9.72
CA ALA A 63 -6.86 5.73 8.59
C ALA A 63 -6.88 7.21 9.02
N LYS A 64 -5.94 8.01 8.51
CA LYS A 64 -6.06 9.45 8.58
C LYS A 64 -7.23 9.76 7.68
N LYS A 65 -8.41 9.87 8.29
CA LYS A 65 -9.59 10.47 7.68
C LYS A 65 -9.23 11.93 7.44
N GLU A 66 -8.47 12.22 6.39
CA GLU A 66 -8.38 13.59 5.85
C GLU A 66 -9.63 13.80 5.02
N GLY A 67 -10.75 13.85 5.73
CA GLY A 67 -12.06 14.11 5.19
C GLY A 67 -12.81 14.90 6.24
N LEU A 68 -13.02 16.18 5.93
CA LEU A 68 -14.07 17.04 6.47
C LEU A 68 -13.75 17.78 7.78
N ALA A 69 -12.65 18.55 7.84
CA ALA A 69 -12.46 19.57 8.88
C ALA A 69 -11.99 20.94 8.35
N SER A 70 -12.30 21.23 7.08
CA SER A 70 -12.19 22.60 6.54
C SER A 70 -13.47 22.96 5.79
N ILE A 71 -14.61 22.85 6.48
CA ILE A 71 -15.79 23.65 6.15
C ILE A 71 -16.24 24.32 7.46
N LEU A 72 -15.70 25.51 7.75
CA LEU A 72 -16.39 26.61 8.43
C LEU A 72 -15.58 27.90 8.32
#